data_AF-A0A9W8JWX8-F1
#
_entry.id   AF-A0A9W8JWX8-F1
#
_cell.length_a   1.000
_cell.length_b   1.000
_cell.length_c   1.000
_cell.angle_alpha   90.00
_cell.angle_beta   90.00
_cell.angle_gamma   90.00
#
_symmetry.space_group_name_H-M   'P 1'
#
loop_
_entity.id
_entity.type
_entity.pdbx_description
1 polymer ?
#
loop_
_entity_poly.entity_id
_entity_poly.type
_entity_poly.pdbx_seq_one_letter_code
_entity_poly.pdbx_strand_id
1 'polypeptide(L)'
;MAEPKRLGKLIKKQLACWPHPSFNLSKIRIDDLRLELLNPKNGFGKPVEAPASVANPVNASTVPVNTSANSNVVSVPHAATAAAAAPVHAAAAAIPVNIATSLTTPNLVTPNNSDVQGSEGGTSDSTSIQSSCGSDESWRPESETFGFHVLLHDHRHEPTRKVATLVYIKSKDVDTDPISGKRFADARALISELQKTHSAIRGSVRLAHPYPGDITYLEYFGMNTHGKLEESDFSPGQLLVTPPACIHIHIEQALDGATVLDTLPEAHHPKEEIKESPAPLSPQDLVVDWLHAQLASQDDYDFFIASRHRVLPNPEVVRVWKFVSTFDESYHASKNNPAQKRVTKAALQQALGVGETWYNEALNGNRLAVLYGPGGACASEEVQKELEKADKPPHGRDELLRFLKEWQTTHAR
;
A
#
# COMPACT_ATOMS: atom_id res chain seq x y z
N MET A 1 23.32 20.09 5.24
CA MET A 1 22.77 19.16 4.22
C MET A 1 22.56 19.88 2.87
N ALA A 2 23.63 20.12 2.09
CA ALA A 2 23.57 20.88 0.82
C ALA A 2 24.06 20.09 -0.42
N GLU A 3 24.25 18.77 -0.30
CA GLU A 3 24.91 17.95 -1.33
C GLU A 3 24.06 17.50 -2.54
N PRO A 4 22.75 17.20 -2.43
CA PRO A 4 22.01 16.60 -3.55
C PRO A 4 21.93 17.50 -4.79
N LYS A 5 21.82 18.82 -4.58
CA LYS A 5 21.77 19.82 -5.65
C LYS A 5 23.12 19.98 -6.38
N ARG A 6 24.24 19.69 -5.71
CA ARG A 6 25.59 19.80 -6.30
C ARG A 6 25.88 18.59 -7.19
N LEU A 7 25.48 17.40 -6.74
CA LEU A 7 25.62 16.16 -7.51
C LEU A 7 24.80 16.21 -8.82
N GLY A 8 23.54 16.64 -8.76
CA GLY A 8 22.70 16.78 -9.95
C GLY A 8 23.27 17.76 -11.00
N LYS A 9 23.94 18.85 -10.57
CA LYS A 9 24.63 19.79 -11.49
C LYS A 9 25.89 19.18 -12.12
N LEU A 10 26.66 18.39 -11.36
CA LEU A 10 27.84 17.67 -11.86
C LEU A 10 27.44 16.65 -12.92
N ILE A 11 26.38 15.87 -12.66
CA ILE A 11 25.87 14.85 -13.59
C ILE A 11 25.35 15.50 -14.88
N LYS A 12 24.59 16.61 -14.79
CA LYS A 12 24.15 17.35 -15.98
C LYS A 12 25.31 17.87 -16.83
N LYS A 13 26.41 18.30 -16.23
CA LYS A 13 27.60 18.76 -16.95
C LYS A 13 28.32 17.60 -17.67
N GLN A 14 28.26 16.40 -17.11
CA GLN A 14 28.97 15.24 -17.66
C GLN A 14 28.13 14.38 -18.60
N LEU A 15 26.81 14.58 -18.68
CA LEU A 15 25.94 13.84 -19.62
C LEU A 15 26.39 13.95 -21.09
N ALA A 16 26.91 15.12 -21.49
CA ALA A 16 27.41 15.34 -22.85
C ALA A 16 28.69 14.53 -23.16
N CYS A 17 29.37 14.03 -22.14
CA CYS A 17 30.59 13.22 -22.28
C CYS A 17 30.29 11.72 -22.37
N TRP A 18 29.02 11.30 -22.23
CA TRP A 18 28.65 9.90 -22.35
C TRP A 18 28.45 9.47 -23.81
N PRO A 19 28.99 8.31 -24.20
CA PRO A 19 28.88 7.83 -25.57
C PRO A 19 27.43 7.48 -25.93
N HIS A 20 26.65 6.94 -24.98
CA HIS A 20 25.25 6.55 -25.18
C HIS A 20 24.42 6.77 -23.90
N PRO A 21 23.79 7.93 -23.70
CA PRO A 21 22.88 8.14 -22.58
C PRO A 21 21.60 7.32 -22.80
N SER A 22 21.56 6.10 -22.28
CA SER A 22 20.43 5.17 -22.40
C SER A 22 19.28 5.47 -21.44
N PHE A 23 19.46 6.41 -20.51
CA PHE A 23 18.54 6.61 -19.41
C PHE A 23 18.02 8.05 -19.30
N ASN A 24 16.79 8.16 -18.81
CA ASN A 24 16.10 9.44 -18.63
C ASN A 24 16.29 9.96 -17.21
N LEU A 25 17.01 11.07 -17.06
CA LEU A 25 17.28 11.71 -15.77
C LEU A 25 16.03 12.07 -14.94
N SER A 26 14.89 12.31 -15.58
CA SER A 26 13.65 12.64 -14.85
C SER A 26 12.95 11.42 -14.26
N LYS A 27 13.36 10.21 -14.63
CA LYS A 27 12.71 8.94 -14.25
C LYS A 27 13.59 8.00 -13.45
N ILE A 28 14.90 8.21 -13.44
CA ILE A 28 15.85 7.33 -12.73
C ILE A 28 15.93 7.73 -11.24
N ARG A 29 15.85 6.75 -10.34
CA ARG A 29 16.06 6.98 -8.90
C ARG A 29 17.53 7.30 -8.64
N ILE A 30 17.82 7.99 -7.53
CA ILE A 30 19.19 8.44 -7.23
C ILE A 30 20.16 7.26 -7.03
N ASP A 31 19.67 6.13 -6.55
CA ASP A 31 20.48 4.92 -6.32
C ASP A 31 20.80 4.21 -7.64
N ASP A 32 19.82 4.14 -8.55
CA ASP A 32 20.01 3.64 -9.92
C ASP A 32 20.97 4.52 -10.71
N LEU A 33 20.89 5.85 -10.51
CA LEU A 33 21.80 6.82 -11.10
C LEU A 33 23.25 6.57 -10.66
N ARG A 34 23.46 6.19 -9.39
CA ARG A 34 24.78 5.86 -8.84
C ARG A 34 25.34 4.57 -9.45
N LEU A 35 24.50 3.54 -9.60
CA LEU A 35 24.87 2.28 -10.27
C LEU A 35 25.26 2.53 -11.73
N GLU A 36 24.50 3.38 -12.43
CA GLU A 36 24.77 3.70 -13.84
C GLU A 36 26.03 4.55 -14.03
N LEU A 37 26.31 5.48 -13.10
CA LEU A 37 27.56 6.26 -13.05
C LEU A 37 28.80 5.40 -12.78
N LEU A 38 28.65 4.33 -12.01
CA LEU A 38 29.72 3.42 -11.65
C LEU A 38 29.87 2.25 -12.63
N ASN A 39 28.97 2.13 -13.63
CA ASN A 39 29.03 1.08 -14.63
C ASN A 39 30.19 1.33 -15.60
N PRO A 40 31.24 0.48 -15.61
CA PRO A 40 32.42 0.69 -16.45
C PRO A 40 32.11 0.65 -17.95
N LYS A 41 30.99 0.02 -18.36
CA LYS A 41 30.53 0.02 -19.76
C LYS A 41 30.00 1.40 -20.21
N ASN A 42 29.56 2.22 -19.26
CA ASN A 42 29.05 3.57 -19.49
C ASN A 42 30.03 4.66 -19.03
N GLY A 43 31.25 4.27 -18.64
CA GLY A 43 32.26 5.16 -18.09
C GLY A 43 32.70 6.26 -19.06
N PHE A 44 33.29 7.32 -18.50
CA PHE A 44 33.81 8.48 -19.24
C PHE A 44 34.97 8.08 -20.16
N GLY A 45 34.64 7.65 -21.39
CA GLY A 45 35.65 7.31 -22.41
C GLY A 45 36.38 8.51 -23.00
N LYS A 46 35.96 9.74 -22.66
CA LYS A 46 36.63 10.97 -23.06
C LYS A 46 37.37 11.59 -21.86
N PRO A 47 38.66 11.93 -22.00
CA PRO A 47 39.35 12.68 -20.96
C PRO A 47 38.59 14.00 -20.72
N VAL A 48 38.36 14.34 -19.46
CA VAL A 48 37.75 15.61 -19.08
C VAL A 48 38.71 16.71 -19.51
N GLU A 49 38.36 17.45 -20.57
CA GLU A 49 39.10 18.66 -20.94
C GLU A 49 39.07 19.61 -19.73
N ALA A 50 40.23 19.82 -19.13
CA ALA A 50 40.39 20.78 -18.07
C ALA A 50 39.92 22.14 -18.61
N PRO A 51 39.10 22.90 -17.87
CA PRO A 51 38.67 24.22 -18.32
C PRO A 51 39.92 25.03 -18.61
N ALA A 52 40.06 25.49 -19.87
CA ALA A 52 41.16 26.33 -20.30
C ALA A 52 41.30 27.47 -19.28
N SER A 53 42.46 27.53 -18.64
CA SER A 53 42.81 28.59 -17.71
C SER A 53 42.64 29.91 -18.45
N VAL A 54 41.64 30.68 -18.04
CA VAL A 54 41.40 32.02 -18.55
C VAL A 54 42.56 32.88 -18.06
N ALA A 55 43.63 32.91 -18.85
CA ALA A 55 44.64 33.94 -18.74
C ALA A 55 43.96 35.26 -19.09
N ASN A 56 43.79 36.11 -18.07
CA ASN A 56 43.38 37.50 -18.24
C ASN A 56 44.35 38.22 -19.20
N PRO A 57 43.89 38.76 -20.33
CA PRO A 57 44.67 39.75 -21.05
C PRO A 57 44.42 41.13 -20.44
N VAL A 58 45.48 41.67 -19.85
CA VAL A 58 45.67 43.09 -19.62
C VAL A 58 45.91 43.75 -20.98
N ASN A 59 45.06 44.71 -21.39
CA ASN A 59 45.41 45.93 -22.14
C ASN A 59 44.11 46.69 -22.47
N ALA A 60 43.91 47.89 -21.95
CA ALA A 60 44.50 49.18 -22.34
C ALA A 60 43.64 49.89 -23.41
N SER A 61 43.18 51.07 -23.00
CA SER A 61 42.38 52.05 -23.74
C SER A 61 42.78 52.26 -25.20
N THR A 62 41.77 52.36 -26.07
CA THR A 62 41.67 53.42 -27.08
C THR A 62 40.22 53.57 -27.57
N VAL A 63 39.69 54.78 -27.37
CA VAL A 63 38.58 55.46 -28.07
C VAL A 63 39.21 56.16 -29.31
N PRO A 64 38.54 56.69 -30.38
CA PRO A 64 37.10 56.91 -30.68
C PRO A 64 36.62 56.53 -32.11
N VAL A 65 35.32 56.75 -32.40
CA VAL A 65 34.76 57.70 -33.41
C VAL A 65 33.43 57.19 -34.01
N ASN A 66 32.40 58.07 -33.91
CA ASN A 66 31.21 58.30 -34.75
C ASN A 66 30.95 57.37 -35.96
N THR A 67 29.71 57.08 -36.37
CA THR A 67 28.71 58.07 -36.83
C THR A 67 27.35 57.40 -37.08
N SER A 68 26.23 58.11 -36.81
CA SER A 68 24.96 58.19 -37.58
C SER A 68 24.15 56.91 -37.87
N ALA A 69 22.81 56.88 -37.96
CA ALA A 69 21.72 57.83 -37.81
C ALA A 69 20.37 57.06 -37.94
N ASN A 70 19.28 57.76 -37.62
CA ASN A 70 17.87 57.52 -37.99
C ASN A 70 17.08 56.44 -37.22
N SER A 71 15.78 56.58 -36.95
CA SER A 71 14.85 57.70 -36.70
C SER A 71 13.45 57.09 -36.74
N ASN A 72 12.63 57.43 -35.73
CA ASN A 72 11.15 57.47 -35.76
C ASN A 72 10.41 56.12 -35.92
N VAL A 73 9.19 55.89 -35.43
CA VAL A 73 8.02 56.76 -35.28
C VAL A 73 7.17 56.27 -34.09
N VAL A 74 6.70 57.23 -33.31
CA VAL A 74 5.66 57.16 -32.28
C VAL A 74 4.28 57.07 -32.93
N SER A 75 3.36 56.26 -32.40
CA SER A 75 1.90 56.54 -32.49
C SER A 75 1.11 55.82 -31.39
N VAL A 76 0.43 56.64 -30.58
CA VAL A 76 -0.69 56.35 -29.66
C VAL A 76 -1.96 56.79 -30.39
N PRO A 77 -3.12 56.11 -30.27
CA PRO A 77 -4.21 56.60 -29.40
C PRO A 77 -5.09 55.42 -28.89
N HIS A 78 -6.16 55.52 -28.10
CA HIS A 78 -6.87 56.54 -27.33
C HIS A 78 -7.74 55.76 -26.32
N ALA A 79 -8.10 56.40 -25.22
CA ALA A 79 -9.08 55.90 -24.24
C ALA A 79 -10.53 56.06 -24.74
N ALA A 80 -11.44 55.22 -24.25
CA ALA A 80 -12.84 55.57 -24.11
C ALA A 80 -13.48 54.87 -22.89
N THR A 81 -14.14 55.71 -22.12
CA THR A 81 -14.83 55.57 -20.84
C THR A 81 -16.25 55.00 -21.03
N ALA A 82 -16.81 54.30 -20.03
CA ALA A 82 -18.04 54.71 -19.30
C ALA A 82 -18.94 53.57 -18.78
N ALA A 83 -19.41 53.81 -17.55
CA ALA A 83 -20.71 53.50 -16.94
C ALA A 83 -21.13 52.02 -16.74
N ALA A 84 -21.22 51.50 -15.51
CA ALA A 84 -22.17 51.81 -14.41
C ALA A 84 -23.61 51.33 -14.67
N ALA A 85 -24.02 50.28 -13.96
CA ALA A 85 -25.37 50.10 -13.38
C ALA A 85 -25.41 48.85 -12.49
N ALA A 86 -25.52 49.05 -11.17
CA ALA A 86 -26.35 48.21 -10.29
C ALA A 86 -27.81 48.70 -10.46
N PRO A 87 -28.89 47.99 -10.04
CA PRO A 87 -29.11 47.78 -8.60
C PRO A 87 -30.05 46.63 -8.14
N VAL A 88 -30.08 46.46 -6.80
CA VAL A 88 -31.17 46.09 -5.85
C VAL A 88 -32.00 44.79 -5.90
N HIS A 89 -32.04 44.15 -4.71
CA HIS A 89 -33.16 43.50 -3.96
C HIS A 89 -33.83 42.26 -4.62
N ALA A 90 -34.33 41.22 -3.93
CA ALA A 90 -34.73 41.03 -2.55
C ALA A 90 -34.89 39.52 -2.20
N ALA A 91 -34.97 39.26 -0.90
CA ALA A 91 -35.94 38.40 -0.22
C ALA A 91 -35.75 36.87 -0.15
N ALA A 92 -35.90 36.43 1.09
CA ALA A 92 -35.89 35.08 1.63
C ALA A 92 -37.14 34.26 1.27
N ALA A 93 -37.00 32.94 1.28
CA ALA A 93 -38.06 32.03 1.71
C ALA A 93 -37.42 30.76 2.28
N ALA A 94 -37.63 30.55 3.58
CA ALA A 94 -37.42 29.29 4.26
C ALA A 94 -38.55 28.33 3.91
N ILE A 95 -38.23 27.06 3.67
CA ILE A 95 -39.20 25.97 3.62
C ILE A 95 -38.66 24.85 4.52
N PRO A 96 -39.37 24.49 5.61
CA PRO A 96 -39.07 23.28 6.35
C PRO A 96 -39.85 22.10 5.76
N VAL A 97 -39.16 21.03 5.38
CA VAL A 97 -39.80 19.73 5.10
C VAL A 97 -39.47 18.79 6.25
N ASN A 98 -40.53 18.49 6.99
CA ASN A 98 -40.61 17.55 8.09
C ASN A 98 -41.07 16.21 7.49
N ILE A 99 -40.24 15.17 7.48
CA ILE A 99 -40.68 13.80 7.20
C ILE A 99 -40.12 12.89 8.28
N ALA A 100 -41.01 12.53 9.20
CA ALA A 100 -40.87 11.39 10.07
C ALA A 100 -41.06 10.11 9.23
N THR A 101 -40.11 9.18 9.31
CA THR A 101 -40.31 7.80 8.87
C THR A 101 -40.06 6.86 10.03
N SER A 102 -41.14 6.20 10.41
CA SER A 102 -41.29 5.24 11.49
C SER A 102 -40.52 3.95 11.21
N LEU A 103 -39.93 3.41 12.28
CA LEU A 103 -39.41 2.06 12.37
C LEU A 103 -40.54 1.03 12.23
N THR A 104 -40.33 0.03 11.37
CA THR A 104 -41.07 -1.24 11.43
C THR A 104 -40.13 -2.40 11.15
N THR A 105 -39.69 -3.07 12.21
CA THR A 105 -39.12 -4.43 12.21
C THR A 105 -40.22 -5.46 11.97
N PRO A 106 -39.99 -6.52 11.18
CA PRO A 106 -40.74 -7.75 11.31
C PRO A 106 -39.94 -8.85 12.01
N ASN A 107 -40.64 -9.49 12.95
CA ASN A 107 -40.21 -10.59 13.80
C ASN A 107 -39.88 -11.88 13.05
N LEU A 108 -38.93 -12.60 13.65
CA LEU A 108 -38.66 -14.02 13.51
C LEU A 108 -39.93 -14.86 13.73
N VAL A 109 -40.17 -15.83 12.84
CA VAL A 109 -41.11 -16.94 13.06
C VAL A 109 -40.32 -18.24 13.04
N THR A 110 -40.26 -18.91 14.19
CA THR A 110 -39.97 -20.34 14.32
C THR A 110 -41.24 -21.03 14.81
N PRO A 111 -41.61 -22.20 14.26
CA PRO A 111 -42.54 -23.09 14.93
C PRO A 111 -41.81 -24.28 15.56
N ASN A 112 -42.12 -24.47 16.85
CA ASN A 112 -42.09 -25.72 17.60
C ASN A 112 -43.04 -26.76 16.97
N ASN A 113 -42.70 -28.05 17.09
CA ASN A 113 -43.48 -29.06 17.83
C ASN A 113 -42.83 -30.45 17.63
N SER A 114 -42.41 -31.16 18.68
CA SER A 114 -43.18 -31.91 19.70
C SER A 114 -43.56 -33.33 19.26
N ASP A 115 -42.90 -34.29 19.89
CA ASP A 115 -43.43 -35.53 20.50
C ASP A 115 -44.49 -36.37 19.79
N VAL A 116 -44.17 -37.66 19.57
CA VAL A 116 -45.10 -38.78 19.82
C VAL A 116 -44.34 -40.00 20.35
N GLN A 117 -44.84 -40.54 21.48
CA GLN A 117 -44.44 -41.76 22.19
C GLN A 117 -45.06 -43.04 21.60
N GLY A 118 -44.45 -44.19 21.96
CA GLY A 118 -45.10 -45.51 22.17
C GLY A 118 -45.14 -46.41 20.93
N SER A 119 -45.07 -47.75 21.00
CA SER A 119 -45.01 -48.73 22.09
C SER A 119 -44.64 -50.10 21.48
N GLU A 120 -43.94 -50.92 22.25
CA GLU A 120 -44.01 -52.40 22.34
C GLU A 120 -43.89 -53.33 21.11
N GLY A 121 -42.90 -54.23 21.21
CA GLY A 121 -43.17 -55.67 21.30
C GLY A 121 -42.94 -56.52 20.04
N GLY A 122 -41.99 -57.46 20.11
CA GLY A 122 -41.95 -58.60 19.16
C GLY A 122 -40.59 -59.24 18.96
N THR A 123 -40.28 -60.24 19.78
CA THR A 123 -39.19 -61.23 19.62
C THR A 123 -39.20 -61.90 18.25
N SER A 124 -38.02 -62.04 17.62
CA SER A 124 -37.67 -63.18 16.77
C SER A 124 -36.14 -63.25 16.57
N ASP A 125 -35.58 -64.38 16.99
CA ASP A 125 -34.24 -64.82 16.70
C ASP A 125 -33.92 -64.76 15.20
N SER A 126 -32.78 -64.18 14.85
CA SER A 126 -32.08 -64.51 13.61
C SER A 126 -30.60 -64.14 13.75
N THR A 127 -29.82 -65.21 13.84
CA THR A 127 -28.37 -65.28 13.76
C THR A 127 -27.90 -64.51 12.53
N SER A 128 -27.32 -63.34 12.75
CA SER A 128 -26.78 -62.46 11.71
C SER A 128 -25.31 -62.21 12.02
N ILE A 129 -24.52 -62.54 11.00
CA ILE A 129 -23.08 -62.62 10.96
C ILE A 129 -22.48 -61.26 11.35
N GLN A 130 -21.73 -61.22 12.45
CA GLN A 130 -20.80 -60.13 12.73
C GLN A 130 -19.67 -60.17 11.70
N SER A 131 -19.92 -59.52 10.56
CA SER A 131 -18.88 -59.09 9.64
C SER A 131 -18.13 -57.93 10.29
N SER A 132 -17.11 -58.29 11.05
CA SER A 132 -16.01 -57.40 11.44
C SER A 132 -15.30 -56.93 10.17
N CYS A 133 -15.81 -55.86 9.55
CA CYS A 133 -15.01 -55.02 8.65
C CYS A 133 -14.02 -54.25 9.53
N GLY A 134 -12.93 -54.94 9.90
CA GLY A 134 -11.68 -54.27 10.18
C GLY A 134 -11.26 -53.64 8.87
N SER A 135 -11.41 -52.32 8.76
CA SER A 135 -10.77 -51.53 7.72
C SER A 135 -9.27 -51.70 7.90
N ASP A 136 -8.74 -52.62 7.11
CA ASP A 136 -7.32 -52.91 6.92
C ASP A 136 -6.66 -51.69 6.25
N GLU A 137 -6.50 -50.62 7.03
CA GLU A 137 -5.86 -49.36 6.64
C GLU A 137 -4.35 -49.42 6.95
N SER A 138 -3.73 -50.58 6.68
CA SER A 138 -2.40 -50.95 7.19
C SER A 138 -1.28 -50.98 6.12
N TRP A 139 -1.46 -50.38 4.94
CA TRP A 139 -0.40 -50.36 3.90
C TRP A 139 -0.32 -49.06 3.09
N ARG A 140 -0.69 -47.89 3.65
CA ARG A 140 -0.24 -46.64 3.02
C ARG A 140 1.26 -46.51 3.27
N PRO A 141 2.12 -46.40 2.24
CA PRO A 141 3.54 -46.22 2.44
C PRO A 141 3.76 -44.94 3.27
N GLU A 142 4.28 -45.09 4.48
CA GLU A 142 4.52 -44.00 5.45
C GLU A 142 5.50 -42.91 4.96
N SER A 143 5.92 -42.97 3.70
CA SER A 143 6.96 -42.14 3.10
C SER A 143 6.48 -41.28 1.93
N GLU A 144 5.18 -41.10 1.71
CA GLU A 144 4.73 -40.15 0.69
C GLU A 144 5.08 -38.72 1.11
N THR A 145 5.88 -38.03 0.28
CA THR A 145 6.29 -36.64 0.50
C THR A 145 5.74 -35.75 -0.62
N PHE A 146 5.25 -34.57 -0.27
CA PHE A 146 4.85 -33.53 -1.21
C PHE A 146 5.99 -32.53 -1.42
N GLY A 147 6.31 -32.26 -2.68
CA GLY A 147 7.25 -31.22 -3.07
C GLY A 147 6.57 -29.85 -3.18
N PHE A 148 7.10 -28.84 -2.49
CA PHE A 148 6.62 -27.46 -2.52
C PHE A 148 7.72 -26.52 -3.00
N HIS A 149 7.37 -25.63 -3.94
CA HIS A 149 8.22 -24.51 -4.29
C HIS A 149 8.08 -23.43 -3.22
N VAL A 150 9.17 -23.11 -2.54
CA VAL A 150 9.22 -22.04 -1.55
C VAL A 150 9.96 -20.86 -2.15
N LEU A 151 9.27 -19.72 -2.22
CA LEU A 151 9.83 -18.44 -2.66
C LEU A 151 10.11 -17.58 -1.43
N LEU A 152 11.38 -17.45 -1.10
CA LEU A 152 11.88 -16.64 0.01
C LEU A 152 12.21 -15.24 -0.49
N HIS A 153 11.66 -14.25 0.19
CA HIS A 153 11.98 -12.84 0.00
C HIS A 153 12.72 -12.35 1.25
N ASP A 154 14.06 -12.37 1.20
CA ASP A 154 14.90 -12.00 2.33
C ASP A 154 15.23 -10.50 2.32
N HIS A 155 14.50 -9.76 3.16
CA HIS A 155 14.60 -8.31 3.32
C HIS A 155 15.68 -7.88 4.31
N ARG A 156 16.42 -8.82 4.90
CA ARG A 156 17.60 -8.51 5.74
C ARG A 156 18.79 -8.00 4.91
N HIS A 157 18.72 -8.15 3.59
CA HIS A 157 19.74 -7.72 2.65
C HIS A 157 19.23 -6.60 1.75
N GLU A 158 20.11 -5.67 1.40
CA GLU A 158 19.87 -4.63 0.41
C GLU A 158 20.85 -4.81 -0.77
N PRO A 159 20.38 -5.15 -1.99
CA PRO A 159 18.98 -5.35 -2.38
C PRO A 159 18.37 -6.65 -1.80
N THR A 160 17.02 -6.68 -1.69
CA THR A 160 16.27 -7.86 -1.22
C THR A 160 16.70 -9.11 -1.98
N ARG A 161 17.12 -10.14 -1.24
CA ARG A 161 17.57 -11.40 -1.84
C ARG A 161 16.35 -12.30 -2.08
N LYS A 162 16.12 -12.68 -3.34
CA LYS A 162 15.07 -13.63 -3.72
C LYS A 162 15.68 -15.02 -3.88
N VAL A 163 15.11 -16.00 -3.19
CA VAL A 163 15.59 -17.39 -3.24
C VAL A 163 14.41 -18.30 -3.55
N ALA A 164 14.56 -19.17 -4.53
CA ALA A 164 13.59 -20.21 -4.84
C ALA A 164 14.21 -21.55 -4.47
N THR A 165 13.52 -22.33 -3.64
CA THR A 165 13.97 -23.67 -3.25
C THR A 165 12.81 -24.64 -3.25
N LEU A 166 13.12 -25.92 -3.49
CA LEU A 166 12.16 -27.02 -3.40
C LEU A 166 12.32 -27.67 -2.03
N VAL A 167 11.23 -27.83 -1.30
CA VAL A 167 11.20 -28.55 -0.01
C VAL A 167 10.22 -29.71 -0.10
N TYR A 168 10.52 -30.80 0.61
CA TYR A 168 9.71 -32.00 0.62
C TYR A 168 9.17 -32.23 2.02
N ILE A 169 7.84 -32.11 2.18
CA ILE A 169 7.18 -32.31 3.47
C ILE A 169 6.44 -33.65 3.43
N LYS A 170 6.36 -34.35 4.57
CA LYS A 170 5.64 -35.62 4.65
C LYS A 170 4.14 -35.40 4.48
N SER A 171 3.45 -36.36 3.87
CA SER A 171 2.01 -36.28 3.62
C SER A 171 1.18 -36.05 4.89
N LYS A 172 1.63 -36.55 6.04
CA LYS A 172 0.94 -36.36 7.33
C LYS A 172 0.99 -34.93 7.87
N ASP A 173 1.92 -34.12 7.35
CA ASP A 173 2.11 -32.72 7.75
C ASP A 173 1.50 -31.77 6.67
N VAL A 174 0.64 -32.31 5.81
CA VAL A 174 -0.09 -31.58 4.77
C VAL A 174 -1.56 -31.91 4.87
N ASP A 175 -2.34 -30.96 5.36
CA ASP A 175 -3.79 -31.07 5.42
C ASP A 175 -4.42 -30.60 4.11
N THR A 176 -5.50 -31.25 3.71
CA THR A 176 -6.34 -30.78 2.60
C THR A 176 -7.72 -30.48 3.17
N ASP A 177 -8.15 -29.23 3.06
CA ASP A 177 -9.50 -28.83 3.46
C ASP A 177 -10.52 -29.58 2.58
N PRO A 178 -11.39 -30.40 3.16
CA PRO A 178 -12.34 -31.22 2.40
C PRO A 178 -13.37 -30.36 1.64
N ILE A 179 -13.63 -29.13 2.08
CA ILE A 179 -14.65 -28.26 1.47
C ILE A 179 -14.03 -27.47 0.32
N SER A 180 -12.92 -26.76 0.57
CA SER A 180 -12.32 -25.89 -0.44
C SER A 180 -11.32 -26.59 -1.36
N GLY A 181 -10.87 -27.80 -1.00
CA GLY A 181 -9.78 -28.49 -1.69
C GLY A 181 -8.42 -27.81 -1.56
N LYS A 182 -8.32 -26.76 -0.73
CA LYS A 182 -7.05 -26.06 -0.46
C LYS A 182 -6.15 -26.94 0.38
N ARG A 183 -4.85 -26.85 0.12
CA ARG A 183 -3.83 -27.57 0.89
C ARG A 183 -3.17 -26.62 1.87
N PHE A 184 -2.92 -27.12 3.07
CA PHE A 184 -2.25 -26.42 4.14
C PHE A 184 -1.06 -27.26 4.59
N ALA A 185 0.15 -26.71 4.55
CA ALA A 185 1.35 -27.36 5.05
C ALA A 185 1.57 -26.95 6.51
N ASP A 186 1.95 -27.87 7.38
CA ASP A 186 2.39 -27.54 8.73
C ASP A 186 3.61 -26.60 8.66
N ALA A 187 3.51 -25.45 9.32
CA ALA A 187 4.51 -24.40 9.27
C ALA A 187 5.83 -24.87 9.86
N ARG A 188 5.80 -25.62 10.96
CA ARG A 188 7.00 -26.13 11.64
C ARG A 188 7.69 -27.19 10.78
N ALA A 189 6.94 -28.09 10.15
CA ALA A 189 7.47 -29.09 9.22
C ALA A 189 8.09 -28.44 7.98
N LEU A 190 7.40 -27.46 7.38
CA LEU A 190 7.92 -26.70 6.23
C LEU A 190 9.24 -26.02 6.57
N ILE A 191 9.28 -25.26 7.67
CA ILE A 191 10.47 -24.50 8.06
C ILE A 191 11.60 -25.46 8.44
N SER A 192 11.31 -26.57 9.13
CA SER A 192 12.31 -27.60 9.43
C SER A 192 12.95 -28.18 8.17
N GLU A 193 12.17 -28.49 7.14
CA GLU A 193 12.70 -28.96 5.84
C GLU A 193 13.46 -27.85 5.10
N LEU A 194 12.97 -26.60 5.15
CA LEU A 194 13.65 -25.45 4.58
C LEU A 194 15.06 -25.26 5.16
N GLN A 195 15.22 -25.47 6.48
CA GLN A 195 16.50 -25.36 7.17
C GLN A 195 17.51 -26.46 6.77
N LYS A 196 17.05 -27.57 6.19
CA LYS A 196 17.93 -28.62 5.65
C LYS A 196 18.44 -28.28 4.24
N THR A 197 17.85 -27.30 3.57
CA THR A 197 18.27 -26.88 2.23
C THR A 197 19.53 -26.02 2.28
N HIS A 198 20.17 -25.82 1.13
CA HIS A 198 21.26 -24.86 0.97
C HIS A 198 20.84 -23.39 1.22
N SER A 199 19.54 -23.14 1.35
CA SER A 199 18.92 -21.83 1.55
C SER A 199 18.43 -21.63 2.99
N ALA A 200 19.02 -22.36 3.95
CA ALA A 200 18.72 -22.26 5.37
C ALA A 200 18.74 -20.81 5.88
N ILE A 201 17.71 -20.43 6.63
CA ILE A 201 17.58 -19.10 7.22
C ILE A 201 18.34 -19.09 8.53
N ARG A 202 19.36 -18.23 8.65
CA ARG A 202 20.24 -18.14 9.83
C ARG A 202 19.86 -16.98 10.75
N GLY A 203 20.05 -17.16 12.06
CA GLY A 203 19.82 -16.13 13.08
C GLY A 203 18.35 -15.96 13.46
N SER A 204 18.07 -14.96 14.30
CA SER A 204 16.72 -14.59 14.72
C SER A 204 15.99 -13.87 13.59
N VAL A 205 14.88 -14.46 13.16
CA VAL A 205 14.12 -13.96 12.01
C VAL A 205 12.63 -13.91 12.31
N ARG A 206 11.99 -12.91 11.71
CA ARG A 206 10.54 -12.84 11.58
C ARG A 206 10.17 -13.30 10.18
N LEU A 207 9.25 -14.25 10.10
CA LEU A 207 8.73 -14.79 8.86
C LEU A 207 7.26 -14.37 8.71
N ALA A 208 6.85 -14.01 7.51
CA ALA A 208 5.45 -13.69 7.22
C ALA A 208 4.99 -14.34 5.91
N HIS A 209 3.71 -14.70 5.84
CA HIS A 209 3.10 -15.30 4.66
C HIS A 209 1.75 -14.66 4.33
N PRO A 210 1.51 -14.17 3.08
CA PRO A 210 2.43 -13.84 2.00
C PRO A 210 2.92 -12.39 2.03
N TYR A 211 2.39 -11.52 2.90
CA TYR A 211 2.75 -10.10 2.96
C TYR A 211 2.98 -9.64 4.41
N PRO A 212 4.17 -9.15 4.78
CA PRO A 212 4.49 -8.75 6.17
C PRO A 212 3.82 -7.45 6.62
N GLY A 213 3.30 -6.64 5.69
CA GLY A 213 2.65 -5.36 6.01
C GLY A 213 1.14 -5.44 6.19
N ASP A 214 0.54 -6.61 6.00
CA ASP A 214 -0.89 -6.82 6.15
C ASP A 214 -1.12 -7.61 7.44
N ILE A 215 -1.73 -6.94 8.41
CA ILE A 215 -2.00 -7.43 9.77
C ILE A 215 -2.93 -8.64 9.81
N THR A 216 -3.60 -8.96 8.69
CA THR A 216 -4.44 -10.16 8.58
C THR A 216 -3.62 -11.42 8.33
N TYR A 217 -2.34 -11.27 7.98
CA TYR A 217 -1.42 -12.38 7.83
C TYR A 217 -0.68 -12.67 9.11
N LEU A 218 -0.12 -13.88 9.11
CA LEU A 218 0.34 -14.53 10.31
C LEU A 218 1.85 -14.41 10.38
N GLU A 219 2.34 -13.89 11.50
CA GLU A 219 3.76 -13.72 11.77
C GLU A 219 4.30 -14.93 12.52
N TYR A 220 5.45 -15.42 12.08
CA TYR A 220 6.15 -16.53 12.69
C TYR A 220 7.54 -16.11 13.13
N PHE A 221 7.97 -16.57 14.31
CA PHE A 221 9.29 -16.26 14.83
C PHE A 221 10.15 -17.52 14.84
N GLY A 222 11.36 -17.40 14.29
CA GLY A 222 12.31 -18.49 14.20
C GLY A 222 13.69 -18.07 14.68
N MET A 223 14.29 -18.82 15.59
CA MET A 223 15.70 -18.69 15.95
C MET A 223 16.46 -19.94 15.50
N ASN A 224 17.45 -19.75 14.62
CA ASN A 224 18.33 -20.83 14.18
C ASN A 224 19.65 -20.79 14.96
N THR A 225 19.83 -21.74 15.88
CA THR A 225 21.06 -22.00 16.65
C THR A 225 21.72 -23.28 16.11
N HIS A 226 22.93 -23.15 15.55
CA HIS A 226 23.73 -24.30 15.10
C HIS A 226 23.03 -25.28 14.13
N GLY A 227 22.13 -24.78 13.28
CA GLY A 227 21.38 -25.61 12.33
C GLY A 227 20.16 -26.31 12.93
N LYS A 228 19.78 -25.94 14.16
CA LYS A 228 18.54 -26.37 14.82
C LYS A 228 17.64 -25.16 15.04
N LEU A 229 16.35 -25.40 14.94
CA LEU A 229 15.31 -24.41 15.21
C LEU A 229 14.92 -24.56 16.69
N GLU A 230 15.30 -23.60 17.51
CA GLU A 230 15.03 -23.59 18.95
C GLU A 230 14.10 -22.42 19.30
N GLU A 231 13.25 -22.61 20.33
CA GLU A 231 12.44 -21.54 20.95
C GLU A 231 11.59 -20.71 19.97
N SER A 232 11.06 -21.36 18.93
CA SER A 232 10.35 -20.70 17.84
C SER A 232 8.84 -20.84 17.97
N ASP A 233 8.12 -19.71 18.01
CA ASP A 233 6.66 -19.65 18.01
C ASP A 233 6.14 -19.47 16.58
N PHE A 234 5.51 -20.51 16.06
CA PHE A 234 4.88 -20.52 14.74
C PHE A 234 3.38 -20.47 14.91
N SER A 235 2.80 -19.29 14.79
CA SER A 235 1.36 -19.08 14.96
C SER A 235 0.74 -18.43 13.71
N PRO A 236 -0.19 -19.13 13.02
CA PRO A 236 -0.74 -20.45 13.31
C PRO A 236 0.17 -21.55 12.75
N GLY A 237 -0.01 -22.76 13.23
CA GLY A 237 0.79 -23.90 12.78
C GLY A 237 0.63 -24.30 11.30
N GLN A 238 -0.15 -23.60 10.47
CA GLN A 238 -0.46 -24.01 9.10
C GLN A 238 -0.29 -22.89 8.07
N LEU A 239 0.23 -23.25 6.90
CA LEU A 239 0.52 -22.36 5.76
C LEU A 239 -0.28 -22.77 4.54
N LEU A 240 -1.01 -21.83 3.94
CA LEU A 240 -1.76 -22.09 2.71
C LEU A 240 -0.80 -22.35 1.54
N VAL A 241 -0.98 -23.48 0.88
CA VAL A 241 -0.26 -23.83 -0.34
C VAL A 241 -1.04 -23.34 -1.55
N THR A 242 -0.49 -22.38 -2.27
CA THR A 242 -1.09 -21.88 -3.52
C THR A 242 -0.76 -22.79 -4.70
N PRO A 243 -1.68 -23.03 -5.65
CA PRO A 243 -1.32 -23.68 -6.92
C PRO A 243 -0.29 -22.82 -7.68
N PRO A 244 0.80 -23.38 -8.24
CA PRO A 244 1.12 -24.81 -8.38
C PRO A 244 2.04 -25.35 -7.26
N ALA A 245 1.54 -25.47 -6.03
CA ALA A 245 2.31 -25.88 -4.85
C ALA A 245 3.43 -24.89 -4.46
N CYS A 246 3.11 -23.60 -4.50
CA CYS A 246 4.00 -22.51 -4.13
C CYS A 246 3.65 -21.93 -2.75
N ILE A 247 4.68 -21.62 -1.95
CA ILE A 247 4.57 -20.91 -0.66
C ILE A 247 5.51 -19.71 -0.69
N HIS A 248 4.99 -18.52 -0.40
CA HIS A 248 5.76 -17.28 -0.35
C HIS A 248 6.08 -16.95 1.11
N ILE A 249 7.37 -16.79 1.44
CA ILE A 249 7.81 -16.45 2.79
C ILE A 249 8.64 -15.18 2.73
N HIS A 250 8.23 -14.17 3.49
CA HIS A 250 9.00 -12.95 3.70
C HIS A 250 9.86 -13.12 4.95
N ILE A 251 11.14 -12.76 4.86
CA ILE A 251 12.10 -12.86 5.96
C ILE A 251 12.57 -11.47 6.35
N GLU A 252 12.44 -11.16 7.62
CA GLU A 252 12.88 -9.90 8.22
C GLU A 252 13.76 -10.17 9.45
N GLN A 253 14.52 -9.16 9.87
CA GLN A 253 15.29 -9.24 11.11
C GLN A 253 14.30 -9.17 12.28
N ALA A 254 14.38 -10.15 13.19
CA ALA A 254 13.66 -10.03 14.45
C ALA A 254 14.24 -8.83 15.21
N LEU A 255 13.41 -7.83 15.52
CA LEU A 255 13.82 -6.78 16.45
C LEU A 255 13.95 -7.43 17.83
N ASP A 256 15.05 -7.19 18.53
CA ASP A 256 15.37 -7.76 19.86
C ASP A 256 14.38 -7.35 20.98
N GLY A 257 13.20 -6.84 20.64
CA GLY A 257 12.12 -6.46 21.56
C GLY A 257 10.92 -7.42 21.60
N ALA A 258 10.94 -8.52 20.85
CA ALA A 258 9.89 -9.54 20.90
C ALA A 258 10.09 -10.48 22.11
N THR A 259 9.91 -9.95 23.32
CA THR A 259 9.53 -10.80 24.46
C THR A 259 8.17 -11.43 24.13
N VAL A 260 8.24 -12.69 23.72
CA VAL A 260 7.13 -13.63 23.68
C VAL A 260 6.36 -13.52 25.01
N LEU A 261 5.06 -13.29 24.91
CA LEU A 261 4.12 -13.38 26.03
C LEU A 261 4.16 -14.81 26.58
N ASP A 262 4.98 -15.07 27.60
CA ASP A 262 4.88 -16.27 28.42
C ASP A 262 4.42 -15.89 29.83
N THR A 263 3.10 -15.96 30.02
CA THR A 263 2.46 -16.00 31.32
C THR A 263 2.41 -17.45 31.82
N LEU A 264 3.24 -17.80 32.80
CA LEU A 264 2.85 -18.64 33.95
C LEU A 264 3.87 -18.47 35.09
N PRO A 265 3.43 -18.52 36.37
CA PRO A 265 4.22 -18.07 37.50
C PRO A 265 4.96 -19.26 38.13
N GLU A 266 6.27 -19.16 38.25
CA GLU A 266 6.96 -19.87 39.32
C GLU A 266 8.05 -19.00 39.92
N ALA A 267 7.92 -18.86 41.23
CA ALA A 267 8.65 -17.93 42.06
C ALA A 267 10.11 -18.34 42.14
N HIS A 268 11.02 -17.58 41.55
CA HIS A 268 12.36 -17.35 42.10
C HIS A 268 12.93 -16.03 41.59
N HIS A 269 13.27 -15.15 42.54
CA HIS A 269 13.84 -13.82 42.36
C HIS A 269 14.98 -13.75 41.34
N PRO A 270 14.97 -12.72 40.46
CA PRO A 270 16.22 -12.10 40.06
C PRO A 270 16.17 -10.55 40.07
N LYS A 271 17.38 -10.03 40.35
CA LYS A 271 17.90 -8.67 40.13
C LYS A 271 17.08 -7.78 39.19
N GLU A 272 16.76 -6.59 39.69
CA GLU A 272 16.20 -5.45 38.97
C GLU A 272 17.04 -5.10 37.72
N GLU A 273 16.56 -5.54 36.56
CA GLU A 273 17.00 -5.05 35.27
C GLU A 273 16.14 -3.82 34.94
N ILE A 274 16.80 -2.68 34.76
CA ILE A 274 16.18 -1.38 34.55
C ILE A 274 15.41 -1.43 33.22
N LYS A 275 14.08 -1.53 33.30
CA LYS A 275 13.15 -1.31 32.18
C LYS A 275 13.47 0.03 31.52
N GLU A 276 14.12 -0.01 30.36
CA GLU A 276 14.21 1.17 29.49
C GLU A 276 12.80 1.55 29.06
N SER A 277 12.33 2.69 29.56
CA SER A 277 11.04 3.26 29.18
C SER A 277 11.05 3.50 27.67
N PRO A 278 10.01 3.05 26.92
CA PRO A 278 9.95 3.25 25.49
C PRO A 278 10.13 4.74 25.18
N ALA A 279 11.04 5.04 24.25
CA ALA A 279 11.35 6.41 23.88
C ALA A 279 10.05 7.17 23.55
N PRO A 280 9.88 8.41 24.05
CA PRO A 280 8.68 9.18 23.82
C PRO A 280 8.45 9.35 22.31
N LEU A 281 7.28 8.93 21.84
CA LEU A 281 6.87 9.09 20.44
C LEU A 281 7.01 10.53 20.00
N SER A 282 7.41 10.75 18.75
CA SER A 282 7.49 12.11 18.24
C SER A 282 6.07 12.72 18.22
N PRO A 283 5.93 14.05 18.40
CA PRO A 283 4.63 14.69 18.30
C PRO A 283 3.92 14.48 16.96
N GLN A 284 4.67 14.15 15.91
CA GLN A 284 4.12 13.83 14.59
C GLN A 284 3.51 12.42 14.60
N ASP A 285 4.18 11.44 15.20
CA ASP A 285 3.68 10.06 15.29
C ASP A 285 2.40 10.00 16.13
N LEU A 286 2.33 10.76 17.23
CA LEU A 286 1.10 10.88 18.02
C LEU A 286 -0.09 11.43 17.22
N VAL A 287 0.16 12.32 16.26
CA VAL A 287 -0.90 12.84 15.37
C VAL A 287 -1.30 11.80 14.33
N VAL A 288 -0.34 11.05 13.80
CA VAL A 288 -0.58 9.99 12.81
C VAL A 288 -1.36 8.83 13.43
N ASP A 289 -0.99 8.37 14.62
CA ASP A 289 -1.72 7.34 15.36
C ASP A 289 -3.15 7.76 15.67
N TRP A 290 -3.33 9.02 16.07
CA TRP A 290 -4.66 9.59 16.26
C TRP A 290 -5.47 9.63 14.96
N LEU A 291 -4.87 10.03 13.83
CA LEU A 291 -5.52 10.01 12.52
C LEU A 291 -5.88 8.59 12.07
N HIS A 292 -5.05 7.58 12.37
CA HIS A 292 -5.39 6.18 12.12
C HIS A 292 -6.64 5.74 12.89
N ALA A 293 -6.74 6.12 14.17
CA ALA A 293 -7.95 5.84 14.96
C ALA A 293 -9.18 6.55 14.37
N GLN A 294 -9.03 7.78 13.86
CA GLN A 294 -10.12 8.48 13.16
C GLN A 294 -10.52 7.78 11.86
N LEU A 295 -9.56 7.33 11.05
CA LEU A 295 -9.81 6.61 9.81
C LEU A 295 -10.62 5.33 10.04
N ALA A 296 -10.26 4.55 11.05
CA ALA A 296 -10.96 3.30 11.39
C ALA A 296 -12.44 3.51 11.78
N SER A 297 -12.82 4.74 12.16
CA SER A 297 -14.21 5.10 12.49
C SER A 297 -15.01 5.70 11.33
N GLN A 298 -14.36 5.96 10.19
CA GLN A 298 -15.03 6.56 9.03
C GLN A 298 -15.73 5.50 8.19
N ASP A 299 -16.93 5.84 7.71
CA ASP A 299 -17.61 5.07 6.67
C ASP A 299 -16.70 4.97 5.43
N ASP A 300 -16.78 3.84 4.74
CA ASP A 300 -15.97 3.53 3.55
C ASP A 300 -14.47 3.30 3.78
N TYR A 301 -13.97 3.31 5.03
CA TYR A 301 -12.57 3.01 5.31
C TYR A 301 -12.17 1.59 4.85
N ASP A 302 -12.97 0.58 5.17
CA ASP A 302 -12.70 -0.81 4.75
C ASP A 302 -12.64 -0.94 3.22
N PHE A 303 -13.55 -0.23 2.52
CA PHE A 303 -13.57 -0.18 1.07
C PHE A 303 -12.30 0.50 0.53
N PHE A 304 -11.91 1.63 1.11
CA PHE A 304 -10.69 2.35 0.76
C PHE A 304 -9.45 1.46 0.88
N ILE A 305 -9.29 0.74 2.00
CA ILE A 305 -8.16 -0.18 2.23
C ILE A 305 -8.17 -1.31 1.19
N ALA A 306 -9.32 -1.97 0.99
CA ALA A 306 -9.46 -3.05 0.01
C ALA A 306 -9.19 -2.60 -1.44
N SER A 307 -9.28 -1.30 -1.73
CA SER A 307 -9.14 -0.74 -3.07
C SER A 307 -7.71 -0.40 -3.49
N ARG A 308 -6.75 -0.29 -2.55
CA ARG A 308 -5.40 0.27 -2.81
C ARG A 308 -4.60 -0.40 -3.92
N HIS A 309 -4.85 -1.69 -4.16
CA HIS A 309 -4.11 -2.50 -5.13
C HIS A 309 -4.98 -3.01 -6.28
N ARG A 310 -6.17 -2.44 -6.46
CA ARG A 310 -7.14 -2.89 -7.47
C ARG A 310 -7.36 -1.82 -8.53
N VAL A 311 -7.56 -2.28 -9.76
CA VAL A 311 -8.09 -1.41 -10.83
C VAL A 311 -9.61 -1.36 -10.63
N LEU A 312 -10.13 -0.18 -10.32
CA LEU A 312 -11.52 0.04 -9.96
C LEU A 312 -12.32 0.58 -11.16
N PRO A 313 -13.61 0.24 -11.29
CA PRO A 313 -14.51 0.94 -12.20
C PRO A 313 -14.71 2.39 -11.76
N ASN A 314 -15.12 3.27 -12.67
CA ASN A 314 -15.24 4.70 -12.44
C ASN A 314 -16.07 5.09 -11.19
N PRO A 315 -17.25 4.51 -10.92
CA PRO A 315 -18.02 4.88 -9.71
C PRO A 315 -17.28 4.54 -8.41
N GLU A 316 -16.49 3.46 -8.40
CA GLU A 316 -15.67 3.07 -7.26
C GLU A 316 -14.44 3.98 -7.08
N VAL A 317 -13.82 4.43 -8.19
CA VAL A 317 -12.76 5.45 -8.16
C VAL A 317 -13.27 6.74 -7.51
N VAL A 318 -14.46 7.20 -7.91
CA VAL A 318 -15.08 8.42 -7.37
C VAL A 318 -15.37 8.27 -5.88
N ARG A 319 -15.83 7.09 -5.43
CA ARG A 319 -16.03 6.78 -4.01
C ARG A 319 -14.74 6.92 -3.21
N VAL A 320 -13.62 6.38 -3.71
CA VAL A 320 -12.30 6.52 -3.07
C VAL A 320 -11.84 7.98 -3.02
N TRP A 321 -11.97 8.73 -4.12
CA TRP A 321 -11.60 10.14 -4.14
C TRP A 321 -12.42 10.97 -3.16
N LYS A 322 -13.73 10.71 -3.08
CA LYS A 322 -14.63 11.35 -2.12
C LYS A 322 -14.21 11.07 -0.69
N PHE A 323 -13.92 9.81 -0.34
CA PHE A 323 -13.43 9.44 0.99
C PHE A 323 -12.20 10.25 1.40
N VAL A 324 -11.19 10.33 0.51
CA VAL A 324 -9.96 11.11 0.79
C VAL A 324 -10.26 12.61 0.95
N SER A 325 -11.12 13.18 0.09
CA SER A 325 -11.49 14.59 0.18
C SER A 325 -12.24 14.91 1.47
N THR A 326 -13.21 14.08 1.86
CA THR A 326 -13.96 14.27 3.11
C THR A 326 -13.05 14.14 4.33
N PHE A 327 -12.08 13.22 4.30
CA PHE A 327 -11.09 13.09 5.36
C PHE A 327 -10.14 14.32 5.42
N ASP A 328 -9.65 14.81 4.27
CA ASP A 328 -8.86 16.05 4.20
C ASP A 328 -9.64 17.23 4.76
N GLU A 329 -10.88 17.46 4.31
CA GLU A 329 -11.73 18.57 4.76
C GLU A 329 -12.01 18.53 6.27
N SER A 330 -12.17 17.33 6.84
CA SER A 330 -12.49 17.16 8.26
C SER A 330 -11.29 17.45 9.17
N TYR A 331 -10.07 17.12 8.72
CA TYR A 331 -8.90 17.08 9.59
C TYR A 331 -7.78 18.03 9.20
N HIS A 332 -7.67 18.43 7.93
CA HIS A 332 -6.66 19.38 7.50
C HIS A 332 -6.80 20.70 8.24
N ALA A 333 -5.68 21.20 8.77
CA ALA A 333 -5.64 22.39 9.61
C ALA A 333 -6.38 22.30 10.95
N SER A 334 -6.99 21.16 11.31
CA SER A 334 -7.57 20.94 12.63
C SER A 334 -6.49 20.99 13.72
N LYS A 335 -6.88 21.48 14.90
CA LYS A 335 -6.06 21.48 16.11
C LYS A 335 -6.56 20.48 17.16
N ASN A 336 -7.62 19.75 16.84
CA ASN A 336 -8.29 18.83 17.76
C ASN A 336 -7.57 17.47 17.80
N ASN A 337 -6.27 17.47 18.11
CA ASN A 337 -5.46 16.25 18.24
C ASN A 337 -4.63 16.28 19.54
N PRO A 338 -4.08 15.12 19.97
CA PRO A 338 -3.35 15.02 21.24
C PRO A 338 -2.14 15.94 21.36
N ALA A 339 -1.49 16.26 20.23
CA ALA A 339 -0.33 17.16 20.20
C ALA A 339 -0.71 18.64 20.18
N GLN A 340 -2.00 18.99 20.06
CA GLN A 340 -2.53 20.36 19.90
C GLN A 340 -1.87 21.13 18.73
N LYS A 341 -1.30 20.41 17.77
CA LYS A 341 -0.61 20.98 16.61
C LYS A 341 -1.56 21.03 15.42
N ARG A 342 -1.28 21.91 14.46
CA ARG A 342 -2.04 21.92 13.21
C ARG A 342 -1.74 20.62 12.45
N VAL A 343 -2.78 19.84 12.12
CA VAL A 343 -2.62 18.66 11.26
C VAL A 343 -2.09 19.10 9.91
N THR A 344 -0.96 18.52 9.51
CA THR A 344 -0.30 18.82 8.23
C THR A 344 -0.76 17.85 7.16
N LYS A 345 -0.65 18.27 5.89
CA LYS A 345 -0.87 17.40 4.73
C LYS A 345 -0.01 16.12 4.79
N ALA A 346 1.23 16.22 5.27
CA ALA A 346 2.13 15.08 5.42
C ALA A 346 1.60 14.06 6.45
N ALA A 347 1.01 14.52 7.56
CA ALA A 347 0.38 13.64 8.54
C ALA A 347 -0.81 12.88 7.93
N LEU A 348 -1.65 13.57 7.15
CA LEU A 348 -2.80 12.97 6.46
C LEU A 348 -2.35 11.93 5.43
N GLN A 349 -1.33 12.25 4.64
CA GLN A 349 -0.74 11.32 3.66
C GLN A 349 -0.19 10.05 4.34
N GLN A 350 0.54 10.23 5.45
CA GLN A 350 1.10 9.13 6.23
C GLN A 350 -0.02 8.26 6.83
N ALA A 351 -1.02 8.86 7.46
CA ALA A 351 -2.16 8.13 8.03
C ALA A 351 -2.99 7.39 6.97
N LEU A 352 -3.23 8.04 5.82
CA LEU A 352 -3.90 7.42 4.68
C LEU A 352 -3.02 6.43 3.92
N GLY A 353 -1.75 6.25 4.27
CA GLY A 353 -0.81 5.33 3.62
C GLY A 353 -0.64 5.59 2.12
N VAL A 354 -0.68 6.86 1.69
CA VAL A 354 -0.67 7.25 0.27
C VAL A 354 0.39 8.30 -0.02
N GLY A 355 1.01 8.20 -1.19
CA GLY A 355 2.00 9.18 -1.65
C GLY A 355 1.37 10.53 -2.02
N GLU A 356 2.20 11.57 -2.07
CA GLU A 356 1.74 12.93 -2.36
C GLU A 356 1.03 13.07 -3.71
N THR A 357 1.56 12.45 -4.77
CA THR A 357 0.94 12.49 -6.11
C THR A 357 -0.49 11.97 -6.06
N TRP A 358 -0.66 10.78 -5.48
CA TRP A 358 -1.97 10.13 -5.39
C TRP A 358 -2.95 10.93 -4.53
N TYR A 359 -2.48 11.49 -3.42
CA TYR A 359 -3.29 12.36 -2.57
C TYR A 359 -3.84 13.56 -3.34
N ASN A 360 -2.98 14.27 -4.08
CA ASN A 360 -3.38 15.41 -4.89
C ASN A 360 -4.33 15.03 -6.03
N GLU A 361 -4.11 13.86 -6.64
CA GLU A 361 -4.99 13.30 -7.67
C GLU A 361 -6.38 13.02 -7.11
N ALA A 362 -6.49 12.44 -5.92
CA ALA A 362 -7.77 12.17 -5.27
C ALA A 362 -8.54 13.46 -4.96
N LEU A 363 -7.86 14.47 -4.39
CA LEU A 363 -8.49 15.78 -4.12
C LEU A 363 -8.96 16.47 -5.40
N ASN A 364 -8.12 16.49 -6.45
CA ASN A 364 -8.51 17.11 -7.72
C ASN A 364 -9.59 16.30 -8.45
N GLY A 365 -9.52 14.97 -8.41
CA GLY A 365 -10.50 14.07 -8.97
C GLY A 365 -11.88 14.26 -8.34
N ASN A 366 -11.95 14.30 -6.99
CA ASN A 366 -13.20 14.60 -6.29
C ASN A 366 -13.74 15.98 -6.65
N ARG A 367 -12.89 17.02 -6.66
CA ARG A 367 -13.29 18.38 -7.05
C ARG A 367 -13.93 18.42 -8.44
N LEU A 368 -13.32 17.74 -9.42
CA LEU A 368 -13.83 17.68 -10.80
C LEU A 368 -15.13 16.86 -10.89
N ALA A 369 -15.20 15.72 -10.20
CA ALA A 369 -16.39 14.90 -10.15
C ALA A 369 -17.58 15.65 -9.52
N VAL A 370 -17.36 16.42 -8.45
CA VAL A 370 -18.39 17.27 -7.83
C VAL A 370 -18.78 18.44 -8.74
N LEU A 371 -17.82 19.05 -9.45
CA LEU A 371 -18.08 20.20 -10.31
C LEU A 371 -18.89 19.84 -11.57
N TYR A 372 -18.55 18.73 -12.21
CA TYR A 372 -19.10 18.32 -13.51
C TYR A 372 -20.07 17.12 -13.42
N GLY A 373 -20.13 16.43 -12.30
CA GLY A 373 -21.04 15.31 -12.07
C GLY A 373 -22.46 15.74 -11.67
N PRO A 374 -23.28 14.78 -11.21
CA PRO A 374 -24.68 15.03 -10.86
C PRO A 374 -24.84 16.14 -9.81
N GLY A 375 -25.61 17.19 -10.15
CA GLY A 375 -25.86 18.32 -9.26
C GLY A 375 -24.71 19.34 -9.13
N GLY A 376 -23.62 19.16 -9.90
CA GLY A 376 -22.52 20.11 -9.94
C GLY A 376 -22.87 21.44 -10.62
N ALA A 377 -22.15 22.51 -10.27
CA ALA A 377 -22.36 23.83 -10.86
C ALA A 377 -22.12 23.86 -12.38
N CYS A 378 -21.36 22.90 -12.91
CA CYS A 378 -21.10 22.72 -14.32
C CYS A 378 -21.49 21.31 -14.77
N ALA A 379 -22.59 20.75 -14.22
CA ALA A 379 -23.03 19.40 -14.53
C ALA A 379 -23.08 19.14 -16.05
N SER A 380 -22.51 18.01 -16.49
CA SER A 380 -22.49 17.56 -17.86
C SER A 380 -22.99 16.12 -17.94
N GLU A 381 -23.94 15.85 -18.85
CA GLU A 381 -24.46 14.49 -19.07
C GLU A 381 -23.35 13.53 -19.53
N GLU A 382 -22.38 14.01 -20.30
CA GLU A 382 -21.26 13.18 -20.79
C GLU A 382 -20.34 12.79 -19.64
N VAL A 383 -20.01 13.74 -18.76
CA VAL A 383 -19.21 13.46 -17.57
C VAL A 383 -19.97 12.54 -16.62
N GLN A 384 -21.27 12.76 -16.43
CA GLN A 384 -22.09 11.88 -15.60
C GLN A 384 -22.09 10.44 -16.12
N LYS A 385 -22.30 10.22 -17.42
CA LYS A 385 -22.24 8.89 -18.03
C LYS A 385 -20.88 8.23 -17.83
N GLU A 386 -19.80 9.00 -17.95
CA GLU A 386 -18.46 8.47 -17.72
C GLU A 386 -18.23 8.12 -16.24
N LEU A 387 -18.70 8.93 -15.29
CA LEU A 387 -18.60 8.64 -13.84
C LEU A 387 -19.39 7.39 -13.43
N GLU A 388 -20.51 7.11 -14.10
CA GLU A 388 -21.37 5.94 -13.84
C GLU A 388 -20.88 4.66 -14.55
N LYS A 389 -19.88 4.78 -15.43
CA LYS A 389 -19.41 3.69 -16.29
C LYS A 389 -18.71 2.58 -15.51
N ALA A 390 -19.20 1.35 -15.67
CA ALA A 390 -18.69 0.15 -15.00
C ALA A 390 -18.16 -0.89 -16.01
N ASP A 391 -17.20 -0.49 -16.84
CA ASP A 391 -16.61 -1.34 -17.88
C ASP A 391 -15.88 -2.58 -17.32
N LYS A 392 -15.79 -3.62 -18.17
CA LYS A 392 -14.98 -4.83 -17.93
C LYS A 392 -14.05 -5.06 -19.12
N PRO A 393 -12.71 -4.86 -18.98
CA PRO A 393 -12.00 -4.49 -17.75
C PRO A 393 -12.15 -2.99 -17.39
N PRO A 394 -12.03 -2.63 -16.11
CA PRO A 394 -12.04 -1.23 -15.70
C PRO A 394 -10.80 -0.48 -16.23
N HIS A 395 -10.99 0.76 -16.66
CA HIS A 395 -9.91 1.62 -17.16
C HIS A 395 -8.99 2.16 -16.04
N GLY A 396 -9.51 2.22 -14.81
CA GLY A 396 -8.77 2.69 -13.64
C GLY A 396 -8.75 4.20 -13.48
N ARG A 397 -8.18 4.63 -12.34
CA ARG A 397 -8.25 6.01 -11.86
C ARG A 397 -7.54 7.04 -12.75
N ASP A 398 -6.43 6.65 -13.36
CA ASP A 398 -5.57 7.57 -14.11
C ASP A 398 -6.29 8.00 -15.40
N GLU A 399 -7.01 7.08 -16.03
CA GLU A 399 -7.79 7.33 -17.24
C GLU A 399 -8.98 8.25 -16.95
N LEU A 400 -9.74 7.96 -15.90
CA LEU A 400 -10.86 8.81 -15.48
C LEU A 400 -10.39 10.22 -15.13
N LEU A 401 -9.27 10.36 -14.40
CA LEU A 401 -8.73 11.67 -14.04
C LEU A 401 -8.26 12.44 -15.27
N ARG A 402 -7.67 11.74 -16.26
CA ARG A 402 -7.26 12.33 -17.53
C ARG A 402 -8.46 12.86 -18.30
N PHE A 403 -9.51 12.06 -18.46
CA PHE A 403 -10.77 12.49 -19.07
C PHE A 403 -11.33 13.74 -18.38
N LEU A 404 -11.43 13.75 -17.05
CA LEU A 404 -11.97 14.91 -16.30
C LEU A 404 -11.12 16.18 -16.46
N LYS A 405 -9.79 16.04 -16.54
CA LYS A 405 -8.88 17.17 -16.79
C LYS A 405 -9.01 17.70 -18.22
N GLU A 406 -9.05 16.81 -19.21
CA GLU A 406 -9.26 17.17 -20.63
C GLU A 406 -10.63 17.86 -20.81
N TRP A 407 -11.66 17.37 -20.12
CA TRP A 407 -12.97 18.00 -20.09
C TRP A 407 -12.90 19.42 -19.54
N GLN A 408 -12.26 19.60 -18.38
CA GLN A 408 -12.06 20.92 -17.77
C GLN A 408 -11.33 21.86 -18.73
N THR A 409 -10.29 21.41 -19.42
CA THR A 409 -9.53 22.29 -20.35
C THR A 409 -10.35 22.70 -21.58
N THR A 410 -11.22 21.81 -22.08
CA THR A 410 -12.02 22.06 -23.28
C THR A 410 -13.23 22.96 -22.98
N HIS A 411 -13.73 22.91 -21.75
CA HIS A 411 -14.98 23.56 -21.34
C HIS A 411 -14.80 24.63 -20.23
N ALA A 412 -13.55 25.00 -19.90
CA ALA A 412 -13.28 26.13 -19.02
C ALA A 412 -13.77 27.43 -19.67
N ARG A 413 -14.90 27.94 -19.21
CA ARG A 413 -15.43 29.26 -19.58
C ARG A 413 -15.11 30.29 -18.52
#